data_AF-A0A1V9G5P0-F1
#
_entry.id   AF-A0A1V9G5P0-F1
#
_cell.length_a   1.000
_cell.length_b   1.000
_cell.length_c   1.000
_cell.angle_alpha   90.00
_cell.angle_beta   90.00
_cell.angle_gamma   90.00
#
_symmetry.space_group_name_H-M   'P 1'
#
loop_
_entity.id
_entity.type
_entity.pdbx_description
1 polymer ?
#
loop_
_entity_poly.entity_id
_entity_poly.type
_entity_poly.pdbx_seq_one_letter_code
_entity_poly.pdbx_strand_id
1 'polypeptide(L)'
;MSTDSGSVKSTLEKYGWRRGGAGDGGDISSFHYLDNANKIEAVLEVEGVFAYGFDNEAKLEQLYFVDTTVKKAYKAGVSNTEMDDRLIQLGKLPPIFYAEVIAAVKAIKVRTKGESQ
;
A
#
# COMPACT_ATOMS: atom_id res chain seq x y z
N MET A 1 8.87 6.36 5.83
CA MET A 1 8.42 7.67 6.37
C MET A 1 7.49 7.42 7.55
N SER A 2 7.72 7.99 8.75
CA SER A 2 6.91 7.72 9.95
C SER A 2 5.59 8.49 9.96
N THR A 3 4.51 7.83 10.37
CA THR A 3 3.13 8.34 10.29
C THR A 3 2.53 8.60 11.66
N ASP A 4 1.46 9.40 11.70
CA ASP A 4 0.63 9.50 12.90
C ASP A 4 -0.08 8.17 13.18
N SER A 5 -0.22 7.80 14.45
CA SER A 5 -0.87 6.54 14.83
C SER A 5 -2.31 6.48 14.28
N GLY A 6 -2.66 5.38 13.61
CA GLY A 6 -3.96 5.16 12.99
C GLY A 6 -4.17 5.90 11.66
N SER A 7 -3.25 6.78 11.25
CA SER A 7 -3.39 7.64 10.06
C SER A 7 -3.39 6.84 8.77
N VAL A 8 -2.49 5.86 8.64
CA VAL A 8 -2.33 5.04 7.43
C VAL A 8 -3.61 4.28 7.13
N LYS A 9 -4.06 3.44 8.07
CA LYS A 9 -5.25 2.62 7.92
C LYS A 9 -6.49 3.47 7.67
N SER A 10 -6.76 4.45 8.53
CA SER A 10 -7.98 5.26 8.44
C SER A 10 -8.06 6.07 7.15
N THR A 11 -6.92 6.61 6.68
CA THR A 11 -6.86 7.34 5.42
C THR A 11 -7.08 6.39 4.26
N LEU A 12 -6.32 5.30 4.15
CA LEU A 12 -6.39 4.39 3.01
C LEU A 12 -7.77 3.74 2.88
N GLU A 13 -8.37 3.28 3.98
CA GLU A 13 -9.72 2.71 3.98
C GLU A 13 -10.78 3.74 3.52
N LYS A 14 -10.64 5.02 3.90
CA LYS A 14 -11.51 6.10 3.44
C LYS A 14 -11.42 6.34 1.93
N TYR A 15 -10.25 6.11 1.33
CA TYR A 15 -10.03 6.19 -0.12
C TYR A 15 -10.35 4.87 -0.85
N GLY A 16 -10.96 3.89 -0.17
CA GLY A 16 -11.42 2.64 -0.77
C GLY A 16 -10.34 1.56 -0.88
N TRP A 17 -9.16 1.77 -0.28
CA TRP A 17 -8.14 0.74 -0.18
C TRP A 17 -8.57 -0.34 0.80
N ARG A 18 -8.14 -1.57 0.54
CA ARG A 18 -8.40 -2.73 1.39
C ARG A 18 -7.10 -3.21 2.01
N ARG A 19 -7.19 -3.68 3.26
CA ARG A 19 -6.06 -4.32 3.93
C ARG A 19 -5.73 -5.62 3.21
N GLY A 20 -4.44 -5.89 3.04
CA GLY A 20 -3.94 -7.20 2.64
C GLY A 20 -4.18 -8.25 3.74
N GLY A 21 -3.70 -9.47 3.51
CA GLY A 21 -3.76 -10.52 4.53
C GLY A 21 -3.04 -10.07 5.81
N ALA A 22 -3.73 -10.13 6.94
CA ALA A 22 -3.10 -9.86 8.23
C ALA A 22 -2.19 -11.04 8.61
N GLY A 23 -0.96 -10.73 9.03
CA GLY A 23 -0.02 -11.72 9.56
C GLY A 23 -0.33 -12.10 11.00
N ASP A 24 0.57 -12.89 11.60
CA ASP A 24 0.50 -13.25 13.01
C ASP A 24 0.46 -11.99 13.90
N GLY A 25 -0.42 -11.97 14.89
CA GLY A 25 -0.59 -10.82 15.79
C GLY A 25 -1.38 -9.64 15.20
N GLY A 26 -1.92 -9.76 13.99
CA GLY A 26 -2.76 -8.74 13.38
C GLY A 26 -2.00 -7.62 12.67
N ASP A 27 -0.71 -7.81 12.39
CA ASP A 27 0.09 -6.90 11.57
C ASP A 27 -0.45 -6.85 10.13
N ILE A 28 -0.54 -5.64 9.58
CA ILE A 28 -0.96 -5.38 8.20
C ILE A 28 0.31 -5.02 7.44
N SER A 29 0.73 -5.89 6.53
CA SER A 29 1.95 -5.67 5.72
C SER A 29 1.69 -4.89 4.43
N SER A 30 0.43 -4.76 4.01
CA SER A 30 0.08 -4.07 2.76
C SER A 30 -1.36 -3.59 2.70
N PHE A 31 -1.60 -2.57 1.87
CA PHE A 31 -2.90 -2.12 1.42
C PHE A 31 -3.01 -2.21 -0.10
N HIS A 32 -4.22 -2.51 -0.59
CA HIS A 32 -4.51 -2.82 -1.98
C HIS A 32 -5.64 -1.94 -2.51
N TYR A 33 -5.45 -1.35 -3.68
CA TYR A 33 -6.47 -0.58 -4.40
C TYR A 33 -6.67 -1.15 -5.79
N LEU A 34 -7.85 -1.71 -6.02
CA LEU A 34 -8.15 -2.53 -7.19
C LEU A 34 -9.02 -1.78 -8.20
N ASP A 35 -8.51 -1.68 -9.43
CA ASP A 35 -9.29 -1.30 -10.60
C ASP A 35 -9.65 -2.54 -11.41
N ASN A 36 -10.87 -3.02 -11.18
CA ASN A 36 -11.40 -4.21 -11.85
C ASN A 36 -11.61 -4.02 -13.36
N ALA A 37 -11.81 -2.78 -13.82
CA ALA A 37 -12.08 -2.49 -15.23
C ALA A 37 -10.78 -2.60 -16.03
N ASN A 38 -9.72 -1.99 -15.53
CA ASN A 38 -8.40 -2.00 -16.18
C ASN A 38 -7.55 -3.21 -15.80
N LYS A 39 -8.01 -4.05 -14.85
CA LYS A 39 -7.28 -5.22 -14.33
C LYS A 39 -5.96 -4.84 -13.64
N ILE A 40 -5.94 -3.70 -12.96
CA ILE A 40 -4.77 -3.14 -12.29
C ILE A 40 -5.02 -3.14 -10.78
N GLU A 41 -3.99 -3.43 -10.01
CA GLU A 41 -3.98 -3.24 -8.56
C GLU A 41 -2.77 -2.39 -8.16
N ALA A 42 -3.01 -1.40 -7.32
CA ALA A 42 -1.95 -0.68 -6.62
C ALA A 42 -1.74 -1.33 -5.25
N VAL A 43 -0.49 -1.61 -4.92
CA VAL A 43 -0.09 -2.21 -3.64
C VAL A 43 0.83 -1.25 -2.93
N LEU A 44 0.47 -0.90 -1.70
CA LEU A 44 1.29 -0.10 -0.79
C LEU A 44 1.71 -0.97 0.38
N GLU A 45 3.00 -1.27 0.47
CA GLU A 45 3.60 -1.96 1.60
C GLU A 45 3.77 -1.00 2.78
N VAL A 46 3.55 -1.53 3.99
CA VAL A 46 3.64 -0.78 5.23
C VAL A 46 4.25 -1.66 6.32
N GLU A 47 4.83 -1.03 7.33
CA GLU A 47 5.40 -1.69 8.51
C GLU A 47 4.81 -1.03 9.78
N GLY A 48 4.55 -1.82 10.83
CA GLY A 48 4.11 -1.29 12.13
C GLY A 48 2.65 -0.81 12.18
N VAL A 49 1.82 -1.27 11.23
CA VAL A 49 0.39 -0.96 11.14
C VAL A 49 -0.42 -2.18 11.59
N PHE A 50 -1.32 -2.02 12.55
CA PHE A 50 -2.04 -3.17 13.12
C PHE A 50 -3.54 -3.12 12.85
N ALA A 51 -4.13 -4.30 12.62
CA ALA A 51 -5.57 -4.46 12.43
C ALA A 51 -6.37 -4.07 13.68
N TYR A 52 -5.82 -4.43 14.85
CA TYR A 52 -6.36 -4.17 16.18
C TYR A 52 -5.26 -3.56 17.06
N GLY A 53 -5.54 -2.46 17.75
CA GLY A 53 -4.58 -1.79 18.63
C GLY A 53 -4.06 -0.47 18.06
N PHE A 54 -2.98 0.03 18.64
CA PHE A 54 -2.32 1.26 18.22
C PHE A 54 -1.19 0.94 17.24
N ASP A 55 -1.10 1.72 16.17
CA ASP A 55 0.03 1.64 15.26
C ASP A 55 1.32 1.98 16.03
N ASN A 56 2.35 1.13 15.87
CA ASN A 56 3.64 1.32 16.50
C ASN A 56 4.64 1.77 15.43
N GLU A 57 4.97 3.07 15.44
CA GLU A 57 5.91 3.68 14.49
C GLU A 57 5.60 3.39 13.02
N ALA A 58 4.33 3.39 12.63
CA ALA A 58 3.89 3.01 11.29
C ALA A 58 4.67 3.72 10.16
N LYS A 59 5.19 2.93 9.21
CA LYS A 59 5.97 3.37 8.06
C LYS A 59 5.30 3.00 6.74
N LEU A 60 5.43 3.91 5.78
CA LEU A 60 5.18 3.63 4.37
C LEU A 60 6.46 3.11 3.71
N GLU A 61 6.34 1.99 3.00
CA GLU A 61 7.42 1.31 2.27
C GLU A 61 7.19 1.44 0.76
N GLN A 62 7.16 0.34 0.00
CA GLN A 62 7.07 0.37 -1.45
C GLN A 62 5.63 0.57 -1.94
N LEU A 63 5.47 1.43 -2.94
CA LEU A 63 4.25 1.56 -3.74
C LEU A 63 4.53 1.04 -5.16
N TYR A 64 3.77 0.06 -5.61
CA TYR A 64 3.88 -0.49 -6.96
C TYR A 64 2.52 -0.88 -7.53
N PHE A 65 2.52 -1.20 -8.82
CA PHE A 65 1.32 -1.47 -9.61
C PHE A 65 1.46 -2.80 -10.32
N VAL A 66 0.44 -3.64 -10.25
CA VAL A 66 0.46 -4.99 -10.83
C VAL A 66 -0.70 -5.24 -11.79
N ASP A 67 -0.42 -6.01 -12.84
CA ASP A 67 -1.43 -6.61 -13.71
C ASP A 67 -2.03 -7.85 -13.03
N THR A 68 -3.32 -7.78 -12.74
CA THR A 68 -4.06 -8.84 -12.03
C THR A 68 -4.41 -10.04 -12.93
N THR A 69 -4.22 -9.94 -14.25
CA THR A 69 -4.46 -11.04 -15.20
C THR A 69 -3.31 -12.05 -15.22
N VAL A 70 -2.10 -11.61 -14.86
CA VAL A 70 -0.90 -12.42 -14.88
C VAL A 70 -0.85 -13.27 -13.61
N LYS A 71 -1.17 -14.57 -13.75
CA LYS A 71 -1.11 -15.55 -12.65
C LYS A 71 0.34 -15.99 -12.40
N LYS A 72 0.87 -15.77 -11.19
CA LYS A 72 2.11 -16.40 -10.73
C LYS A 72 1.78 -17.53 -9.75
N ALA A 73 2.39 -18.70 -9.93
CA ALA A 73 2.40 -19.72 -8.89
C ALA A 73 3.13 -19.15 -7.67
N TYR A 74 2.47 -19.15 -6.51
CA TYR A 74 3.00 -18.61 -5.26
C TYR A 74 4.33 -19.29 -4.90
N LYS A 75 5.47 -18.68 -5.24
CA LYS A 75 6.77 -19.07 -4.70
C LYS A 75 7.03 -18.20 -3.48
N ALA A 76 6.84 -18.79 -2.30
CA ALA A 76 7.24 -18.18 -1.05
C ALA A 76 8.74 -17.81 -1.13
N GLY A 77 9.09 -16.57 -0.82
CA GLY A 77 10.47 -16.15 -0.57
C GLY A 77 11.24 -15.43 -1.67
N VAL A 78 10.59 -14.90 -2.73
CA VAL A 78 11.28 -14.03 -3.71
C VAL A 78 10.49 -12.74 -3.94
N SER A 79 10.66 -11.77 -3.05
CA SER A 79 10.22 -10.39 -3.23
C SER A 79 11.33 -9.55 -3.88
N ASN A 80 11.81 -9.96 -5.06
CA ASN A 80 12.52 -9.01 -5.91
C ASN A 80 11.46 -8.38 -6.81
N THR A 81 10.92 -7.24 -6.36
CA THR A 81 9.95 -6.45 -7.11
C THR A 81 10.44 -6.20 -8.54
N GLU A 82 11.74 -6.01 -8.75
CA GLU A 82 12.33 -5.77 -10.08
C GLU A 82 12.17 -6.91 -11.12
N MET A 83 11.86 -8.14 -10.68
CA MET A 83 11.69 -9.31 -11.56
C MET A 83 10.25 -9.86 -11.55
N ASP A 84 9.28 -9.09 -11.08
CA ASP A 84 7.89 -9.48 -11.16
C ASP A 84 7.29 -9.02 -12.49
N ASP A 85 7.05 -9.97 -13.40
CA ASP A 85 6.44 -9.75 -14.72
C ASP A 85 5.04 -9.12 -14.64
N ARG A 86 4.43 -9.07 -13.45
CA ARG A 86 3.17 -8.36 -13.19
C ARG A 86 3.35 -6.85 -13.10
N LEU A 87 4.57 -6.34 -12.86
CA LEU A 87 4.78 -4.91 -12.62
C LEU A 87 4.40 -4.06 -13.84
N ILE A 88 3.61 -3.02 -13.57
CA ILE A 88 3.21 -2.03 -14.56
C ILE A 88 4.07 -0.77 -14.39
N GLN A 89 4.72 -0.35 -15.47
CA GLN A 89 5.46 0.91 -15.51
C GLN A 89 4.51 2.11 -15.39
N LEU A 90 4.93 3.17 -14.69
CA LEU A 90 4.10 4.36 -14.43
C LEU A 90 3.50 4.97 -15.71
N GLY A 91 4.27 5.03 -16.81
CA GLY A 91 3.80 5.56 -18.09
C GLY A 91 2.73 4.73 -18.80
N LYS A 92 2.39 3.55 -18.27
CA LYS A 92 1.35 2.65 -18.80
C LYS A 92 0.07 2.65 -17.95
N LEU A 93 0.04 3.39 -16.83
CA LEU A 93 -1.13 3.46 -15.97
C LEU A 93 -2.19 4.40 -16.54
N PRO A 94 -3.50 4.08 -16.38
CA PRO A 94 -4.56 5.05 -16.63
C PRO A 94 -4.35 6.31 -15.77
N PRO A 95 -4.37 7.53 -16.35
CA PRO A 95 -4.05 8.74 -15.60
C PRO A 95 -4.96 9.00 -14.40
N ILE A 96 -6.25 8.67 -14.52
CA ILE A 96 -7.24 8.84 -13.45
C ILE A 96 -6.91 7.92 -12.27
N PHE A 97 -6.70 6.63 -12.54
CA PHE A 97 -6.33 5.65 -11.53
C PHE A 97 -5.05 6.04 -10.79
N TYR A 98 -4.01 6.46 -11.53
CA TYR A 98 -2.77 6.93 -10.93
C TYR A 98 -3.00 8.16 -10.02
N ALA A 99 -3.79 9.13 -10.48
CA ALA A 99 -4.11 10.32 -9.68
C ALA A 99 -4.86 9.97 -8.39
N GLU A 100 -5.81 9.03 -8.43
CA GLU A 100 -6.55 8.56 -7.25
C GLU A 100 -5.62 7.89 -6.23
N VAL A 101 -4.73 7.01 -6.70
CA VAL A 101 -3.72 6.35 -5.86
C VAL A 101 -2.81 7.36 -5.19
N ILE A 102 -2.24 8.30 -5.96
CA ILE A 102 -1.32 9.31 -5.40
C ILE A 102 -2.06 10.27 -4.46
N ALA A 103 -3.33 10.61 -4.73
CA ALA A 103 -4.13 11.44 -3.84
C ALA A 103 -4.34 10.78 -2.48
N ALA A 104 -4.64 9.47 -2.45
CA ALA A 104 -4.79 8.71 -1.21
C ALA A 104 -3.48 8.69 -0.41
N VAL A 105 -2.35 8.39 -1.06
CA VAL A 105 -1.02 8.34 -0.42
C VAL A 105 -0.63 9.70 0.16
N LYS A 106 -0.87 10.79 -0.57
CA LYS A 106 -0.59 12.16 -0.09
C LYS A 106 -1.46 12.59 1.09
N ALA A 107 -2.64 12.00 1.24
CA ALA A 107 -3.55 12.34 2.33
C ALA A 107 -3.14 11.70 3.67
N ILE A 108 -2.20 10.74 3.67
CA ILE A 108 -1.70 10.09 4.88
C ILE A 108 -0.93 11.13 5.70
N LYS A 109 -1.40 11.42 6.92
CA LYS A 109 -0.69 12.31 7.83
C LYS A 109 0.62 11.68 8.28
N VAL A 110 1.70 12.40 8.06
CA VAL A 110 3.06 12.01 8.43
C VAL A 110 3.65 12.91 9.48
N ARG A 111 4.39 12.30 10.40
CA ARG A 111 5.13 13.03 11.42
C ARG A 111 6.38 13.61 10.77
N THR A 112 6.36 14.89 10.49
CA THR A 112 7.59 15.65 10.25
C THR A 112 8.37 15.68 11.57
N LYS A 113 9.60 15.17 11.57
CA LYS A 113 10.56 15.41 12.66
C LYS A 113 10.73 16.93 12.79
N GLY A 114 10.02 17.57 13.72
CA GLY A 114 10.02 19.02 13.80
C GLY A 114 9.14 19.69 14.87
N GLU A 115 8.35 18.96 15.66
CA GLU A 115 7.62 19.55 16.79
C GLU A 115 7.81 18.69 18.04
N SER A 116 8.99 18.83 18.63
CA SER A 116 9.13 18.66 20.08
C SER A 116 8.71 19.98 20.71
N GLN A 117 7.58 20.00 21.41
CA GLN A 117 7.34 20.95 22.51
C GLN A 117 7.62 20.24 23.82
#